data_AF-A0AAD6GPH8-F1
#
_entry.id   AF-A0AAD6GPH8-F1
#
_cell.length_a   1.000
_cell.length_b   1.000
_cell.length_c   1.000
_cell.angle_alpha   90.00
_cell.angle_beta   90.00
_cell.angle_gamma   90.00
#
_symmetry.space_group_name_H-M   'P 1'
#
loop_
_entity.id
_entity.type
_entity.pdbx_description
1 polymer ?
#
loop_
_entity_poly.entity_id
_entity_poly.type
_entity_poly.pdbx_seq_one_letter_code
_entity_poly.pdbx_strand_id
1 'polypeptide(L)'
;MPRVDRDSVQDQLIWQPYPSHRGSRPSEISLYFDEACNLSTIARDISRSTFGGEWSPGSSREILYDQLLRWRALLPSEFEGDMPPHLILLLMRQHTLTINLFSCISDDVSKAPKTPESPRNSPEIKYNPWNVVQIAARSIAALTRLHRREYGMSRAHPFALYAINLALFTMMEPTSFDILDQDFLSLASALSIVASHSALGRNLFHIFRQSARAKAQGDRIRNATSIPDELKDLLAEEPNNQGHSRFDEYAEGLEKLNRDEKYHGIGENNNVQNYPGLGLSDMLDRYESLSLGKDSMLTERHRPAPC
;
A
#
# COMPACT_ATOMS: atom_id res chain seq x y z
N MET A 1 20.67 -21.76 2.72
CA MET A 1 22.01 -21.37 2.21
C MET A 1 22.75 -20.66 3.33
N PRO A 2 24.03 -20.95 3.56
CA PRO A 2 24.84 -20.20 4.52
C PRO A 2 24.96 -18.74 4.05
N ARG A 3 24.85 -17.81 5.01
CA ARG A 3 24.91 -16.36 4.76
C ARG A 3 26.29 -16.01 4.20
N VAL A 4 26.34 -15.30 3.08
CA VAL A 4 27.61 -14.77 2.53
C VAL A 4 28.24 -13.86 3.58
N ASP A 5 29.55 -13.97 3.75
CA ASP A 5 30.31 -13.16 4.71
C ASP A 5 30.24 -11.68 4.31
N ARG A 6 29.47 -10.92 5.11
CA ARG A 6 29.05 -9.54 4.83
C ARG A 6 30.23 -8.56 4.76
N ASP A 7 31.32 -8.88 5.44
CA ASP A 7 32.49 -7.99 5.58
C ASP A 7 33.55 -8.21 4.49
N SER A 8 33.35 -9.22 3.61
CA SER A 8 34.39 -9.64 2.67
C SER A 8 34.52 -8.78 1.41
N VAL A 9 33.50 -7.97 1.08
CA VAL A 9 33.53 -7.03 -0.05
C VAL A 9 32.97 -5.69 0.40
N GLN A 10 33.84 -4.88 0.98
CA GLN A 10 33.55 -3.48 1.29
C GLN A 10 33.48 -2.72 -0.03
N ASP A 11 32.32 -2.76 -0.67
CA ASP A 11 32.05 -2.04 -1.91
C ASP A 11 32.01 -0.54 -1.57
N GLN A 12 33.17 0.11 -1.61
CA GLN A 12 33.37 1.54 -1.32
C GLN A 12 32.78 2.44 -2.44
N LEU A 13 31.68 2.01 -3.06
CA LEU A 13 30.93 2.80 -4.02
C LEU A 13 30.33 3.98 -3.27
N ILE A 14 30.90 5.15 -3.50
CA ILE A 14 30.39 6.42 -2.99
C ILE A 14 29.19 6.83 -3.85
N TRP A 15 28.04 6.99 -3.19
CA TRP A 15 26.85 7.57 -3.78
C TRP A 15 26.70 9.03 -3.37
N GLN A 16 26.43 9.88 -4.35
CA GLN A 16 26.04 11.25 -4.10
C GLN A 16 24.54 11.40 -4.35
N PRO A 17 23.77 11.86 -3.35
CA PRO A 17 22.36 12.10 -3.56
C PRO A 17 22.12 13.17 -4.62
N TYR A 18 21.13 12.94 -5.48
CA TYR A 18 20.66 13.87 -6.49
C TYR A 18 19.14 13.99 -6.38
N PRO A 19 18.54 15.18 -6.46
CA PRO A 19 19.16 16.49 -6.75
C PRO A 19 19.76 17.18 -5.51
N SER A 20 19.67 16.59 -4.32
CA SER A 20 20.07 17.29 -3.10
C SER A 20 21.59 17.48 -3.06
N HIS A 21 22.06 18.71 -2.82
CA HIS A 21 23.49 19.04 -2.71
C HIS A 21 24.14 18.53 -1.41
N ARG A 22 23.66 17.39 -0.89
CA ARG A 22 24.17 16.80 0.34
C ARG A 22 25.51 16.10 0.10
N GLY A 23 26.20 15.85 1.21
CA GLY A 23 27.47 15.14 1.19
C GLY A 23 27.37 13.76 0.56
N SER A 24 28.45 13.35 -0.08
CA SER A 24 28.62 12.00 -0.58
C SER A 24 28.65 11.01 0.59
N ARG A 25 28.13 9.80 0.36
CA ARG A 25 28.02 8.75 1.37
C ARG A 25 28.23 7.37 0.75
N PRO A 26 28.42 6.31 1.54
CA PRO A 26 28.38 4.95 1.02
C PRO A 26 27.05 4.67 0.29
N SER A 27 27.12 3.96 -0.84
CA SER A 27 25.94 3.59 -1.62
C SER A 27 25.09 2.53 -0.95
N GLU A 28 25.69 1.66 -0.11
CA GLU A 28 25.02 0.53 0.53
C GLU A 28 24.22 -0.35 -0.45
N ILE A 29 24.68 -0.45 -1.70
CA ILE A 29 23.93 -1.15 -2.75
C ILE A 29 24.04 -2.68 -2.62
N SER A 30 25.20 -3.18 -2.20
CA SER A 30 25.43 -4.59 -1.88
C SER A 30 24.55 -5.02 -0.71
N LEU A 31 24.58 -4.24 0.38
CA LEU A 31 23.72 -4.44 1.55
C LEU A 31 22.24 -4.46 1.18
N TYR A 32 21.80 -3.48 0.38
CA TYR A 32 20.44 -3.46 -0.14
C TYR A 32 20.08 -4.71 -0.94
N PHE A 33 20.96 -5.13 -1.85
CA PHE A 33 20.72 -6.28 -2.72
C PHE A 33 20.54 -7.56 -1.90
N ASP A 34 21.44 -7.80 -0.94
CA ASP A 34 21.39 -8.98 -0.09
C ASP A 34 20.11 -9.01 0.76
N GLU A 35 19.76 -7.88 1.38
CA GLU A 35 18.56 -7.81 2.21
C GLU A 35 17.26 -7.78 1.39
N ALA A 36 17.28 -7.25 0.16
CA ALA A 36 16.19 -7.37 -0.79
C ALA A 36 15.97 -8.81 -1.25
N CYS A 37 17.04 -9.59 -1.44
CA CYS A 37 16.97 -11.02 -1.75
C CYS A 37 16.37 -11.83 -0.59
N ASN A 38 16.82 -11.57 0.64
CA ASN A 38 16.27 -12.19 1.85
C ASN A 38 14.77 -11.89 1.98
N LEU A 39 14.40 -10.61 1.87
CA LEU A 39 13.01 -10.18 1.96
C LEU A 39 12.15 -10.78 0.82
N SER A 40 12.72 -10.95 -0.37
CA SER A 40 12.03 -11.57 -1.51
C SER A 40 11.78 -13.07 -1.31
N THR A 41 12.64 -13.75 -0.55
CA THR A 41 12.40 -15.16 -0.16
C THR A 41 11.17 -15.24 0.74
N ILE A 42 11.08 -14.36 1.74
CA ILE A 42 9.89 -14.28 2.62
C ILE A 42 8.65 -13.90 1.79
N ALA A 43 8.76 -12.91 0.89
CA ALA A 43 7.66 -12.50 0.02
C ALA A 43 7.13 -13.66 -0.85
N ARG A 44 8.02 -14.47 -1.42
CA ARG A 44 7.65 -15.67 -2.19
C ARG A 44 6.87 -16.65 -1.32
N ASP A 45 7.32 -16.87 -0.09
CA ASP A 45 6.69 -17.81 0.83
C ASP A 45 5.32 -17.28 1.30
N ILE A 46 5.18 -15.97 1.50
CA ILE A 46 3.88 -15.29 1.68
C ILE A 46 2.98 -15.55 0.48
N SER A 47 3.42 -15.24 -0.76
CA SER A 47 2.59 -15.45 -1.95
C SER A 47 2.17 -16.91 -2.14
N ARG A 48 3.07 -17.87 -1.88
CA ARG A 48 2.75 -19.30 -1.90
C ARG A 48 1.71 -19.66 -0.84
N SER A 49 1.82 -19.11 0.36
CA SER A 49 0.84 -19.35 1.42
C SER A 49 -0.53 -18.75 1.10
N THR A 50 -0.58 -17.58 0.45
CA THR A 50 -1.82 -16.87 0.13
C THR A 50 -2.54 -17.47 -1.09
N PHE A 51 -1.79 -17.94 -2.09
CA PHE A 51 -2.35 -18.38 -3.39
C PHE A 51 -2.19 -19.87 -3.69
N GLY A 52 -1.47 -20.62 -2.87
CA GLY A 52 -1.12 -22.03 -3.11
C GLY A 52 -2.14 -23.07 -2.63
N GLY A 53 -3.30 -22.67 -2.11
CA GLY A 53 -4.41 -23.58 -1.74
C GLY A 53 -4.19 -24.45 -0.48
N GLU A 54 -2.97 -24.58 0.04
CA GLU A 54 -2.65 -25.32 1.26
C GLU A 54 -2.68 -24.41 2.50
N TRP A 55 -3.88 -24.06 2.98
CA TRP A 55 -4.03 -23.25 4.18
C TRP A 55 -4.27 -24.11 5.43
N SER A 56 -3.37 -24.02 6.42
CA SER A 56 -3.69 -24.38 7.82
C SER A 56 -4.00 -23.08 8.60
N PRO A 57 -5.20 -22.95 9.21
CA PRO A 57 -5.60 -21.71 9.90
C PRO A 57 -4.65 -21.27 11.02
N GLY A 58 -4.21 -20.01 10.97
CA GLY A 58 -3.55 -19.31 12.07
C GLY A 58 -2.04 -19.46 12.17
N SER A 59 -1.52 -20.69 12.16
CA SER A 59 -0.10 -20.95 12.48
C SER A 59 0.89 -20.46 11.42
N SER A 60 0.61 -20.68 10.13
CA SER A 60 1.53 -20.32 9.03
C SER A 60 1.74 -18.81 8.90
N ARG A 61 0.66 -18.03 9.09
CA ARG A 61 0.70 -16.56 8.98
C ARG A 61 1.53 -15.92 10.08
N GLU A 62 1.35 -16.36 11.31
CA GLU A 62 2.12 -15.86 12.46
C GLU A 62 3.59 -16.21 12.33
N ILE A 63 3.92 -17.39 11.80
CA ILE A 63 5.29 -17.79 11.50
C ILE A 63 5.91 -16.85 10.45
N LEU A 64 5.20 -16.55 9.36
CA LEU A 64 5.69 -15.64 8.32
C LEU A 64 5.85 -14.20 8.85
N TYR A 65 4.93 -13.74 9.71
CA TYR A 65 5.06 -12.44 10.36
C TYR A 65 6.24 -12.41 11.34
N ASP A 66 6.43 -13.45 12.15
CA ASP A 66 7.59 -13.61 13.03
C ASP A 66 8.91 -13.62 12.23
N GLN A 67 8.92 -14.22 11.03
CA GLN A 67 10.06 -14.15 10.11
C GLN A 67 10.33 -12.74 9.61
N LEU A 68 9.30 -11.95 9.26
CA LEU A 68 9.45 -10.54 8.89
C LEU A 68 10.01 -9.71 10.06
N LEU A 69 9.50 -9.91 11.27
CA LEU A 69 10.01 -9.24 12.47
C LEU A 69 11.45 -9.61 12.76
N ARG A 70 11.80 -10.90 12.63
CA ARG A 70 13.18 -11.37 12.79
C ARG A 70 14.12 -10.79 11.73
N TRP A 71 13.68 -10.75 10.47
CA TRP A 71 14.46 -10.11 9.41
C TRP A 71 14.75 -8.66 9.77
N ARG A 72 13.73 -7.91 10.23
CA ARG A 72 13.89 -6.52 10.66
C ARG A 72 14.81 -6.35 11.86
N ALA A 73 14.73 -7.24 12.85
CA ALA A 73 15.59 -7.21 14.03
C ALA A 73 17.06 -7.53 13.74
N LEU A 74 17.36 -8.15 12.59
CA LEU A 74 18.70 -8.51 12.14
C LEU A 74 19.29 -7.51 11.14
N LEU A 75 18.59 -6.40 10.88
CA LEU A 75 19.08 -5.35 9.99
C LEU A 75 20.29 -4.64 10.63
N PRO A 76 21.31 -4.31 9.83
CA PRO A 76 22.44 -3.50 10.29
C PRO A 76 22.08 -2.06 10.68
N SER A 77 22.99 -1.39 11.39
CA SER A 77 22.81 0.00 11.86
C SER A 77 22.67 1.04 10.74
N GLU A 78 23.06 0.71 9.51
CA GLU A 78 22.88 1.54 8.32
C GLU A 78 21.40 1.79 8.00
N PHE A 79 20.49 0.97 8.56
CA PHE A 79 19.04 1.19 8.52
C PHE A 79 18.54 2.17 9.61
N GLU A 80 19.45 2.76 10.39
CA GLU A 80 19.16 3.76 11.41
C GLU A 80 19.72 5.13 10.97
N GLY A 81 18.89 6.18 11.00
CA GLY A 81 19.33 7.55 10.67
C GLY A 81 19.27 7.91 9.18
N ASP A 82 20.38 8.41 8.61
CA ASP A 82 20.46 8.99 7.25
C ASP A 82 20.61 7.92 6.16
N MET A 83 19.52 7.19 5.94
CA MET A 83 19.44 6.10 4.96
C MET A 83 19.41 6.59 3.51
N PRO A 84 20.15 5.95 2.58
CA PRO A 84 19.91 6.04 1.14
C PRO A 84 18.45 5.70 0.77
N PRO A 85 17.93 6.25 -0.35
CA PRO A 85 16.52 6.12 -0.71
C PRO A 85 16.09 4.66 -0.94
N HIS A 86 16.97 3.81 -1.48
CA HIS A 86 16.66 2.39 -1.70
C HIS A 86 16.53 1.58 -0.40
N LEU A 87 17.23 1.94 0.68
CA LEU A 87 17.02 1.33 1.99
C LEU A 87 15.66 1.73 2.58
N ILE A 88 15.25 3.00 2.42
CA ILE A 88 13.91 3.45 2.81
C ILE A 88 12.84 2.65 2.06
N LEU A 89 13.00 2.48 0.74
CA LEU A 89 12.08 1.70 -0.09
C LEU A 89 12.03 0.22 0.33
N LEU A 90 13.16 -0.36 0.76
CA LEU A 90 13.21 -1.72 1.27
C LEU A 90 12.40 -1.88 2.57
N LEU A 91 12.50 -0.90 3.48
CA LEU A 91 11.67 -0.88 4.69
C LEU A 91 10.18 -0.67 4.36
N MET A 92 9.86 0.19 3.39
CA MET A 92 8.49 0.33 2.89
C MET A 92 7.99 -1.02 2.36
N ARG A 93 8.83 -1.76 1.63
CA ARG A 93 8.48 -3.09 1.10
C ARG A 93 8.14 -4.08 2.21
N GLN A 94 8.91 -4.12 3.30
CA GLN A 94 8.59 -4.98 4.43
C GLN A 94 7.20 -4.67 5.02
N HIS A 95 6.84 -3.39 5.14
CA HIS A 95 5.49 -3.02 5.59
C HIS A 95 4.40 -3.35 4.58
N THR A 96 4.65 -3.21 3.27
CA THR A 96 3.67 -3.65 2.26
C THR A 96 3.41 -5.16 2.33
N LEU A 97 4.45 -5.96 2.57
CA LEU A 97 4.30 -7.41 2.77
C LEU A 97 3.49 -7.72 4.04
N THR A 98 3.68 -6.93 5.09
CA THR A 98 2.89 -7.06 6.33
C THR A 98 1.42 -6.76 6.07
N ILE A 99 1.10 -5.69 5.34
CA ILE A 99 -0.28 -5.37 4.95
C ILE A 99 -0.87 -6.52 4.12
N ASN A 100 -0.20 -6.93 3.04
CA ASN A 100 -0.70 -8.00 2.18
C ASN A 100 -0.90 -9.33 2.92
N LEU A 101 -0.01 -9.68 3.86
CA LEU A 101 -0.11 -10.90 4.66
C LEU A 101 -1.39 -10.97 5.51
N PHE A 102 -1.88 -9.82 5.99
CA PHE A 102 -3.05 -9.75 6.87
C PHE A 102 -4.32 -9.24 6.18
N SER A 103 -4.21 -8.57 5.03
CA SER A 103 -5.35 -8.00 4.28
C SER A 103 -5.87 -8.89 3.15
N CYS A 104 -5.09 -9.85 2.63
CA CYS A 104 -5.47 -10.64 1.44
C CYS A 104 -6.37 -11.86 1.71
N ILE A 105 -6.94 -12.06 2.90
CA ILE A 105 -7.76 -13.25 3.19
C ILE A 105 -9.13 -12.89 3.77
N SER A 106 -10.15 -13.27 2.98
CA SER A 106 -11.59 -13.29 3.26
C SER A 106 -11.91 -13.91 4.61
N ASP A 107 -12.91 -13.35 5.29
CA ASP A 107 -13.56 -13.83 6.53
C ASP A 107 -14.21 -15.24 6.42
N ASP A 108 -13.88 -16.03 5.38
CA ASP A 108 -14.43 -17.37 5.15
C ASP A 108 -14.02 -18.41 6.20
N VAL A 109 -13.08 -18.09 7.09
CA VAL A 109 -12.80 -18.92 8.27
C VAL A 109 -13.97 -18.89 9.28
N SER A 110 -14.90 -17.93 9.18
CA SER A 110 -16.10 -17.88 10.04
C SER A 110 -17.29 -18.71 9.52
N LYS A 111 -17.22 -19.23 8.28
CA LYS A 111 -18.31 -19.98 7.62
C LYS A 111 -18.06 -21.50 7.52
N ALA A 112 -17.20 -22.06 8.36
CA ALA A 112 -17.16 -23.53 8.51
C ALA A 112 -18.50 -24.02 9.08
N PRO A 113 -19.13 -25.09 8.53
CA PRO A 113 -20.35 -25.67 9.07
C PRO A 113 -20.14 -26.05 10.53
N LYS A 114 -20.95 -25.49 11.44
CA LYS A 114 -20.93 -25.84 12.86
C LYS A 114 -21.46 -27.26 13.02
N THR A 115 -20.61 -28.27 12.94
CA THR A 115 -20.92 -29.62 13.42
C THR A 115 -20.78 -29.67 14.96
N PRO A 116 -21.65 -30.39 15.69
CA PRO A 116 -21.77 -30.23 17.14
C PRO A 116 -20.71 -30.95 17.98
N GLU A 117 -19.72 -31.63 17.39
CA GLU A 117 -18.81 -32.50 18.15
C GLU A 117 -17.36 -32.38 17.65
N SER A 118 -16.63 -31.37 18.14
CA SER A 118 -15.17 -31.42 18.27
C SER A 118 -14.69 -30.38 19.29
N PRO A 119 -13.65 -30.68 20.10
CA PRO A 119 -13.11 -29.72 21.06
C PRO A 119 -12.57 -28.50 20.31
N ARG A 120 -13.19 -27.35 20.56
CA ARG A 120 -12.76 -26.05 20.02
C ARG A 120 -11.48 -25.60 20.71
N ASN A 121 -10.33 -26.07 20.22
CA ASN A 121 -9.09 -25.31 20.33
C ASN A 121 -9.01 -24.42 19.09
N SER A 122 -9.79 -23.34 19.07
CA SER A 122 -9.51 -22.25 18.14
C SER A 122 -8.08 -21.79 18.44
N PRO A 123 -7.16 -21.75 17.47
CA PRO A 123 -5.81 -21.28 17.73
C PRO A 123 -5.89 -19.86 18.29
N GLU A 124 -5.31 -19.63 19.46
CA GLU A 124 -5.16 -18.27 20.01
C GLU A 124 -4.41 -17.44 18.98
N ILE A 125 -5.09 -16.43 18.42
CA ILE A 125 -4.47 -15.53 17.46
C ILE A 125 -3.52 -14.62 18.25
N LYS A 126 -2.20 -14.81 18.06
CA LYS A 126 -1.14 -14.09 18.77
C LYS A 126 -1.15 -12.58 18.47
N TYR A 127 -1.56 -12.21 17.26
CA TYR A 127 -1.51 -10.84 16.77
C TYR A 127 -2.88 -10.34 16.31
N ASN A 128 -3.28 -9.15 16.74
CA ASN A 128 -4.45 -8.49 16.19
C ASN A 128 -4.15 -8.00 14.75
N PRO A 129 -4.75 -8.61 13.69
CA PRO A 129 -4.44 -8.27 12.30
C PRO A 129 -4.67 -6.80 11.99
N TRP A 130 -5.78 -6.24 12.49
CA TRP A 130 -6.16 -4.84 12.29
C TRP A 130 -5.10 -3.89 12.84
N ASN A 131 -4.63 -4.14 14.06
CA ASN A 131 -3.60 -3.30 14.66
C ASN A 131 -2.27 -3.40 13.86
N VAL A 132 -1.88 -4.62 13.47
CA VAL A 132 -0.65 -4.85 12.71
C VAL A 132 -0.67 -4.11 11.37
N VAL A 133 -1.75 -4.18 10.59
CA VAL A 133 -1.83 -3.48 9.29
C VAL A 133 -1.87 -1.97 9.45
N GLN A 134 -2.54 -1.44 10.48
CA GLN A 134 -2.56 0.00 10.76
C GLN A 134 -1.17 0.52 11.18
N ILE A 135 -0.45 -0.22 12.03
CA ILE A 135 0.93 0.11 12.39
C ILE A 135 1.84 0.11 11.15
N ALA A 136 1.68 -0.90 10.28
CA ALA A 136 2.45 -0.97 9.03
C ALA A 136 2.15 0.22 8.10
N ALA A 137 0.89 0.61 7.95
CA ALA A 137 0.49 1.77 7.14
C ALA A 137 1.06 3.09 7.71
N ARG A 138 0.99 3.30 9.02
CA ARG A 138 1.60 4.48 9.67
C ARG A 138 3.13 4.49 9.55
N SER A 139 3.76 3.32 9.59
CA SER A 139 5.20 3.20 9.37
C SER A 139 5.59 3.58 7.94
N ILE A 140 4.76 3.22 6.94
CA ILE A 140 4.91 3.69 5.55
C ILE A 140 4.76 5.23 5.49
N ALA A 141 3.84 5.83 6.24
CA ALA A 141 3.71 7.28 6.34
C ALA A 141 4.98 7.95 6.89
N ALA A 142 5.55 7.40 7.97
CA ALA A 142 6.80 7.87 8.54
C ALA A 142 7.98 7.77 7.56
N LEU A 143 8.12 6.64 6.87
CA LEU A 143 9.15 6.44 5.84
C LEU A 143 8.95 7.35 4.63
N THR A 144 7.70 7.63 4.25
CA THR A 144 7.37 8.56 3.17
C THR A 144 7.76 10.00 3.54
N ARG A 145 7.51 10.42 4.78
CA ARG A 145 7.97 11.73 5.29
C ARG A 145 9.49 11.83 5.28
N LEU A 146 10.16 10.77 5.74
CA LEU A 146 11.62 10.68 5.67
C LEU A 146 12.09 10.84 4.23
N HIS A 147 11.59 10.02 3.30
CA HIS A 147 11.96 10.11 1.88
C HIS A 147 11.71 11.50 1.31
N ARG A 148 10.54 12.10 1.58
CA ARG A 148 10.21 13.45 1.14
C ARG A 148 11.21 14.48 1.66
N ARG A 149 11.55 14.42 2.96
CA ARG A 149 12.46 15.37 3.61
C ARG A 149 13.89 15.25 3.08
N GLU A 150 14.35 14.02 2.84
CA GLU A 150 15.74 13.77 2.43
C GLU A 150 15.95 13.93 0.91
N TYR A 151 14.97 13.50 0.10
CA TYR A 151 15.13 13.31 -1.36
C TYR A 151 14.01 13.94 -2.21
N GLY A 152 12.94 14.42 -1.57
CA GLY A 152 11.71 14.80 -2.26
C GLY A 152 10.91 13.59 -2.72
N MET A 153 9.76 13.85 -3.36
CA MET A 153 8.87 12.80 -3.89
C MET A 153 8.82 12.75 -5.42
N SER A 154 9.23 13.82 -6.12
CA SER A 154 9.12 13.93 -7.58
C SER A 154 9.98 12.92 -8.34
N ARG A 155 10.98 12.32 -7.68
CA ARG A 155 11.86 11.28 -8.25
C ARG A 155 11.81 9.99 -7.44
N ALA A 156 10.77 9.81 -6.62
CA ALA A 156 10.60 8.57 -5.88
C ALA A 156 10.43 7.40 -6.86
N HIS A 157 10.99 6.26 -6.49
CA HIS A 157 10.87 5.04 -7.28
C HIS A 157 9.38 4.65 -7.46
N PRO A 158 8.96 4.07 -8.61
CA PRO A 158 7.56 3.69 -8.83
C PRO A 158 6.96 2.78 -7.75
N PHE A 159 7.78 1.98 -7.06
CA PHE A 159 7.33 1.19 -5.91
C PHE A 159 6.75 2.04 -4.76
N ALA A 160 7.23 3.29 -4.57
CA ALA A 160 6.67 4.20 -3.57
C ALA A 160 5.20 4.52 -3.86
N LEU A 161 4.81 4.64 -5.13
CA LEU A 161 3.41 4.82 -5.53
C LEU A 161 2.54 3.70 -4.98
N TYR A 162 2.95 2.44 -5.20
CA TYR A 162 2.25 1.26 -4.71
C TYR A 162 2.17 1.26 -3.18
N ALA A 163 3.30 1.45 -2.49
CA ALA A 163 3.34 1.41 -1.04
C ALA A 163 2.49 2.51 -0.38
N ILE A 164 2.55 3.74 -0.91
CA ILE A 164 1.75 4.88 -0.43
C ILE A 164 0.26 4.62 -0.66
N ASN A 165 -0.10 4.18 -1.87
CA ASN A 165 -1.50 3.87 -2.19
C ASN A 165 -2.04 2.75 -1.30
N LEU A 166 -1.24 1.69 -1.09
CA LEU A 166 -1.59 0.59 -0.19
C LEU A 166 -1.87 1.09 1.23
N ALA A 167 -0.95 1.87 1.79
CA ALA A 167 -1.11 2.43 3.14
C ALA A 167 -2.34 3.35 3.27
N LEU A 168 -2.62 4.19 2.27
CA LEU A 168 -3.80 5.06 2.27
C LEU A 168 -5.11 4.24 2.34
N PHE A 169 -5.23 3.20 1.52
CA PHE A 169 -6.41 2.33 1.54
C PHE A 169 -6.52 1.52 2.83
N THR A 170 -5.40 1.03 3.37
CA THR A 170 -5.38 0.41 4.70
C THR A 170 -5.88 1.38 5.77
N MET A 171 -5.46 2.64 5.76
CA MET A 171 -5.91 3.64 6.75
C MET A 171 -7.38 4.03 6.60
N MET A 172 -7.96 3.93 5.39
CA MET A 172 -9.38 4.20 5.13
C MET A 172 -10.30 3.03 5.49
N GLU A 173 -9.77 1.83 5.70
CA GLU A 173 -10.56 0.62 5.94
C GLU A 173 -11.37 0.65 7.26
N PRO A 174 -10.80 1.09 8.41
CA PRO A 174 -11.54 1.14 9.67
C PRO A 174 -12.70 2.14 9.64
N THR A 175 -13.76 1.84 10.39
CA THR A 175 -14.89 2.77 10.59
C THR A 175 -14.50 4.02 11.39
N SER A 176 -13.44 3.93 12.18
CA SER A 176 -12.86 5.04 12.95
C SER A 176 -11.95 5.95 12.12
N PHE A 177 -11.99 5.85 10.78
CA PHE A 177 -11.17 6.66 9.89
C PHE A 177 -11.38 8.16 10.14
N ASP A 178 -10.27 8.90 10.20
CA ASP A 178 -10.26 10.34 10.34
C ASP A 178 -9.46 10.99 9.20
N ILE A 179 -10.13 11.76 8.36
CA ILE A 179 -9.53 12.46 7.22
C ILE A 179 -8.49 13.50 7.64
N LEU A 180 -8.54 13.96 8.90
CA LEU A 180 -7.60 14.94 9.47
C LEU A 180 -6.36 14.30 10.10
N ASP A 181 -6.24 12.97 10.05
CA ASP A 181 -5.06 12.26 10.52
C ASP A 181 -3.80 12.73 9.76
N GLN A 182 -2.75 13.08 10.51
CA GLN A 182 -1.54 13.68 9.94
C GLN A 182 -0.72 12.69 9.10
N ASP A 183 -0.73 11.40 9.45
CA ASP A 183 -0.07 10.36 8.67
C ASP A 183 -0.81 10.20 7.34
N PHE A 184 -2.15 10.17 7.37
CA PHE A 184 -3.00 10.09 6.18
C PHE A 184 -2.82 11.29 5.24
N LEU A 185 -2.92 12.52 5.77
CA LEU A 185 -2.74 13.75 4.99
C LEU A 185 -1.34 13.84 4.37
N SER A 186 -0.32 13.44 5.12
CA SER A 186 1.06 13.38 4.63
C SER A 186 1.21 12.42 3.45
N LEU A 187 0.58 11.23 3.53
CA LEU A 187 0.55 10.26 2.44
C LEU A 187 -0.25 10.77 1.24
N ALA A 188 -1.41 11.40 1.44
CA ALA A 188 -2.24 11.94 0.37
C ALA A 188 -1.49 13.02 -0.43
N SER A 189 -0.80 13.93 0.28
CA SER A 189 0.11 14.90 -0.33
C SER A 189 1.28 14.23 -1.07
N ALA A 190 1.74 13.05 -0.64
CA ALA A 190 2.86 12.37 -1.28
C ALA A 190 2.39 11.71 -2.58
N LEU A 191 1.21 11.09 -2.50
CA LEU A 191 0.57 10.44 -3.62
C LEU A 191 0.29 11.44 -4.75
N SER A 192 -0.20 12.65 -4.45
CA SER A 192 -0.47 13.66 -5.51
C SER A 192 0.77 14.02 -6.33
N ILE A 193 1.96 14.02 -5.71
CA ILE A 193 3.23 14.27 -6.38
C ILE A 193 3.62 13.05 -7.22
N VAL A 194 3.72 11.87 -6.60
CA VAL A 194 4.23 10.65 -7.26
C VAL A 194 3.30 10.19 -8.38
N ALA A 195 1.98 10.34 -8.20
CA ALA A 195 0.96 9.93 -9.16
C ALA A 195 1.04 10.68 -10.50
N SER A 196 1.40 11.96 -10.47
CA SER A 196 1.43 12.82 -11.67
C SER A 196 2.39 12.33 -12.77
N HIS A 197 3.40 11.53 -12.38
CA HIS A 197 4.50 11.11 -13.24
C HIS A 197 4.20 9.90 -14.14
N SER A 198 3.03 9.26 -14.00
CA SER A 198 2.64 8.13 -14.85
C SER A 198 1.13 8.05 -15.05
N ALA A 199 0.68 7.46 -16.17
CA ALA A 199 -0.74 7.22 -16.41
C ALA A 199 -1.37 6.31 -15.34
N LEU A 200 -0.65 5.25 -14.94
CA LEU A 200 -1.05 4.38 -13.83
C LEU A 200 -1.26 5.18 -12.54
N GLY A 201 -0.30 6.05 -12.19
CA GLY A 201 -0.37 6.88 -10.99
C GLY A 201 -1.58 7.81 -11.00
N ARG A 202 -1.85 8.49 -12.12
CA ARG A 202 -3.02 9.36 -12.30
C ARG A 202 -4.34 8.59 -12.08
N ASN A 203 -4.46 7.42 -12.70
CA ASN A 203 -5.63 6.56 -12.54
C ASN A 203 -5.83 6.12 -11.07
N LEU A 204 -4.76 5.68 -10.39
CA LEU A 204 -4.82 5.29 -8.97
C LEU A 204 -5.14 6.46 -8.05
N PHE A 205 -4.60 7.65 -8.36
CA PHE A 205 -4.89 8.86 -7.60
C PHE A 205 -6.36 9.25 -7.71
N HIS A 206 -6.94 9.14 -8.90
CA HIS A 206 -8.36 9.41 -9.09
C HIS A 206 -9.23 8.44 -8.29
N ILE A 207 -8.90 7.14 -8.34
CA ILE A 207 -9.54 6.08 -7.54
C ILE A 207 -9.44 6.39 -6.02
N PHE A 208 -8.26 6.78 -5.56
CA PHE A 208 -8.03 7.19 -4.17
C PHE A 208 -8.92 8.39 -3.80
N ARG A 209 -8.93 9.44 -4.61
CA ARG A 209 -9.68 10.67 -4.36
C ARG A 209 -11.18 10.40 -4.22
N GLN A 210 -11.74 9.58 -5.10
CA GLN A 210 -13.14 9.16 -5.00
C GLN A 210 -13.40 8.35 -3.73
N SER A 211 -12.52 7.42 -3.39
CA SER A 211 -12.67 6.58 -2.20
C SER A 211 -12.59 7.39 -0.90
N ALA A 212 -11.70 8.39 -0.84
CA ALA A 212 -11.61 9.29 0.30
C ALA A 212 -12.86 10.18 0.43
N ARG A 213 -13.39 10.69 -0.69
CA ARG A 213 -14.63 11.49 -0.72
C ARG A 213 -15.85 10.68 -0.30
N ALA A 214 -15.93 9.41 -0.68
CA ALA A 214 -17.01 8.51 -0.29
C ALA A 214 -17.10 8.29 1.23
N LYS A 215 -16.06 8.62 2.00
CA LYS A 215 -16.11 8.59 3.47
C LYS A 215 -16.94 9.72 4.08
N ALA A 216 -17.46 10.65 3.27
CA ALA A 216 -18.37 11.73 3.70
C ALA A 216 -17.80 12.62 4.82
N GLN A 217 -16.49 12.84 4.81
CA GLN A 217 -15.80 13.74 5.76
C GLN A 217 -15.32 15.03 5.06
N GLY A 218 -15.83 15.35 3.87
CA GLY A 218 -15.41 16.51 3.07
C GLY A 218 -15.64 17.86 3.75
N ASP A 219 -16.72 18.01 4.51
CA ASP A 219 -17.01 19.25 5.25
C ASP A 219 -16.00 19.51 6.37
N ARG A 220 -15.51 18.45 7.02
CA ARG A 220 -14.51 18.57 8.11
C ARG A 220 -13.19 19.10 7.57
N ILE A 221 -12.72 18.62 6.41
CA ILE A 221 -11.48 19.11 5.84
C ILE A 221 -11.61 20.52 5.27
N ARG A 222 -12.76 20.86 4.66
CA ARG A 222 -13.01 22.20 4.11
C ARG A 222 -12.95 23.28 5.19
N ASN A 223 -13.49 22.99 6.36
CA ASN A 223 -13.53 23.94 7.49
C ASN A 223 -12.25 23.95 8.34
N ALA A 224 -11.29 23.06 8.07
CA ALA A 224 -10.05 22.99 8.84
C ALA A 224 -9.08 24.13 8.46
N THR A 225 -8.80 25.03 9.39
CA THR A 225 -7.90 26.18 9.16
C THR A 225 -6.43 25.79 9.04
N SER A 226 -6.03 24.66 9.63
CA SER A 226 -4.65 24.19 9.64
C SER A 226 -4.24 23.40 8.39
N ILE A 227 -5.16 23.16 7.46
CA ILE A 227 -4.91 22.36 6.25
C ILE A 227 -4.63 23.28 5.06
N PRO A 228 -3.55 23.07 4.30
CA PRO A 228 -3.29 23.80 3.06
C PRO A 228 -4.43 23.65 2.06
N ASP A 229 -4.74 24.72 1.32
CA ASP A 229 -5.87 24.73 0.38
C ASP A 229 -5.72 23.67 -0.72
N GLU A 230 -4.49 23.37 -1.16
CA GLU A 230 -4.24 22.29 -2.11
C GLU A 230 -4.72 20.91 -1.65
N LEU A 231 -4.65 20.64 -0.34
CA LEU A 231 -5.12 19.38 0.25
C LEU A 231 -6.64 19.40 0.47
N LYS A 232 -7.22 20.58 0.72
CA LYS A 232 -8.68 20.75 0.75
C LYS A 232 -9.27 20.48 -0.63
N ASP A 233 -8.70 21.05 -1.70
CA ASP A 233 -9.16 20.82 -3.07
C ASP A 233 -9.04 19.35 -3.50
N LEU A 234 -8.03 18.66 -2.97
CA LEU A 234 -7.81 17.25 -3.20
C LEU A 234 -8.93 16.40 -2.58
N LEU A 235 -9.23 16.59 -1.30
CA LEU A 235 -10.03 15.68 -0.49
C LEU A 235 -11.48 16.15 -0.26
N ALA A 236 -11.78 17.44 -0.39
CA ALA A 236 -13.13 17.94 -0.22
C ALA A 236 -14.06 17.42 -1.33
N GLU A 237 -15.31 17.14 -0.96
CA GLU A 237 -16.39 16.89 -1.91
C GLU A 237 -16.62 18.14 -2.75
N GLU A 238 -16.94 18.00 -4.03
CA GLU A 238 -17.09 19.17 -4.91
C GLU A 238 -18.35 19.95 -4.49
N PRO A 239 -18.27 21.27 -4.27
CA PRO A 239 -19.49 22.06 -4.25
C PRO A 239 -20.11 21.96 -5.65
N ASN A 240 -21.37 21.55 -5.73
CA ASN A 240 -22.14 21.22 -6.95
C ASN A 240 -22.10 22.24 -8.14
N ASN A 241 -21.31 23.31 -8.11
CA ASN A 241 -21.33 24.39 -9.10
C ASN A 241 -19.95 24.98 -9.50
N GLN A 242 -18.81 24.36 -9.17
CA GLN A 242 -17.50 24.85 -9.67
C GLN A 242 -16.75 23.72 -10.39
N GLY A 243 -16.48 23.97 -11.67
CA GLY A 243 -16.08 22.98 -12.65
C GLY A 243 -14.70 22.36 -12.45
N HIS A 244 -14.44 21.37 -13.31
CA HIS A 244 -13.19 20.65 -13.55
C HIS A 244 -12.06 21.00 -12.56
N SER A 245 -11.94 20.19 -11.51
CA SER A 245 -10.73 20.20 -10.69
C SER A 245 -9.53 19.87 -11.57
N ARG A 246 -8.36 20.47 -11.28
CA ARG A 246 -7.08 20.15 -11.93
C ARG A 246 -6.73 18.66 -11.88
N PHE A 247 -7.36 17.91 -10.97
CA PHE A 247 -7.17 16.48 -10.78
C PHE A 247 -8.21 15.62 -11.52
N ASP A 248 -9.21 16.23 -12.16
CA ASP A 248 -10.21 15.51 -12.96
C ASP A 248 -9.64 15.08 -14.32
N GLU A 249 -8.61 15.76 -14.82
CA GLU A 249 -7.81 15.32 -15.97
C GLU A 249 -7.20 13.91 -15.76
N TYR A 250 -7.05 13.47 -14.49
CA TYR A 250 -6.55 12.13 -14.18
C TYR A 250 -7.60 11.03 -14.39
N ALA A 251 -8.86 11.40 -14.65
CA ALA A 251 -9.95 10.47 -14.94
C ALA A 251 -9.98 10.00 -16.41
N GLU A 252 -9.40 10.77 -17.34
CA GLU A 252 -9.47 10.49 -18.79
C GLU A 252 -8.86 9.11 -19.15
N GLY A 253 -7.89 8.63 -18.37
CA GLY A 253 -7.26 7.31 -18.56
C GLY A 253 -8.02 6.11 -18.01
N LEU A 254 -9.12 6.34 -17.27
CA LEU A 254 -9.95 5.28 -16.67
C LEU A 254 -11.07 4.78 -17.59
N GLU A 255 -11.29 5.43 -18.74
CA GLU A 255 -12.32 5.01 -19.70
C GLU A 255 -12.14 3.57 -20.17
N LYS A 256 -10.91 3.07 -20.25
CA LYS A 256 -10.64 1.67 -20.63
C LYS A 256 -11.15 0.67 -19.59
N LEU A 257 -11.06 1.00 -18.29
CA LEU A 257 -11.59 0.16 -17.21
C LEU A 257 -13.11 0.17 -17.15
N ASN A 258 -13.75 1.28 -17.51
CA ASN A 258 -15.21 1.38 -17.49
C ASN A 258 -15.88 0.70 -18.70
N ARG A 259 -15.13 0.43 -19.78
CA ARG A 259 -15.66 -0.19 -21.02
C ARG A 259 -15.62 -1.72 -21.03
N ASP A 260 -14.89 -2.33 -20.11
CA ASP A 260 -14.66 -3.77 -20.10
C ASP A 260 -15.38 -4.38 -18.89
N GLU A 261 -16.40 -5.21 -19.14
CA GLU A 261 -17.27 -5.86 -18.13
C GLU A 261 -16.48 -6.64 -17.07
N LYS A 262 -15.25 -7.06 -17.40
CA LYS A 262 -14.33 -7.76 -16.49
C LYS A 262 -13.84 -6.88 -15.35
N TYR A 263 -13.76 -5.58 -15.55
CA TYR A 263 -13.40 -4.62 -14.53
C TYR A 263 -14.65 -3.86 -14.15
N HIS A 264 -15.23 -4.14 -12.98
CA HIS A 264 -16.38 -3.37 -12.51
C HIS A 264 -16.00 -1.89 -12.54
N GLY A 265 -16.64 -1.12 -13.43
CA GLY A 265 -16.36 0.29 -13.61
C GLY A 265 -16.45 1.04 -12.28
N ILE A 266 -16.07 2.31 -12.28
CA ILE A 266 -16.46 3.20 -11.18
C ILE A 266 -17.99 3.38 -11.28
N GLY A 267 -18.76 2.42 -10.76
CA GLY A 267 -20.22 2.41 -10.78
C GLY A 267 -20.81 2.33 -12.19
N GLU A 268 -21.31 1.16 -12.58
CA GLU A 268 -21.89 0.91 -13.91
C GLU A 268 -23.20 1.69 -14.19
N ASN A 269 -23.75 2.46 -13.24
CA ASN A 269 -25.08 3.05 -13.42
C ASN A 269 -25.45 4.30 -12.63
N ASN A 270 -24.54 5.02 -11.95
CA ASN A 270 -24.95 6.23 -11.23
C ASN A 270 -23.84 7.29 -11.23
N ASN A 271 -24.24 8.56 -11.33
CA ASN A 271 -23.42 9.77 -11.17
C ASN A 271 -22.17 9.53 -10.32
N VAL A 272 -21.03 10.07 -10.77
CA VAL A 272 -19.72 10.13 -10.07
C VAL A 272 -19.82 10.54 -8.58
N GLN A 273 -20.94 11.17 -8.19
CA GLN A 273 -21.29 11.58 -6.83
C GLN A 273 -21.78 10.44 -5.90
N ASN A 274 -22.19 9.27 -6.42
CA ASN A 274 -22.78 8.17 -5.64
C ASN A 274 -21.88 6.92 -5.56
N TYR A 275 -20.56 7.07 -5.68
CA TYR A 275 -19.60 5.97 -5.57
C TYR A 275 -19.40 5.56 -4.10
N PRO A 276 -19.60 4.28 -3.71
CA PRO A 276 -19.51 3.85 -2.30
C PRO A 276 -18.08 3.82 -1.74
N GLY A 277 -17.07 4.12 -2.57
CA GLY A 277 -15.65 4.02 -2.24
C GLY A 277 -15.14 2.59 -2.39
N LEU A 278 -13.86 2.44 -2.74
CA LEU A 278 -13.23 1.13 -2.88
C LEU A 278 -12.64 0.66 -1.55
N GLY A 279 -12.86 -0.61 -1.23
CA GLY A 279 -12.12 -1.29 -0.18
C GLY A 279 -10.66 -1.54 -0.60
N LEU A 280 -9.83 -1.93 0.36
CA LEU A 280 -8.42 -2.25 0.12
C LEU A 280 -8.25 -3.38 -0.91
N SER A 281 -9.08 -4.44 -0.85
CA SER A 281 -9.05 -5.54 -1.82
C SER A 281 -9.40 -5.07 -3.23
N ASP A 282 -10.43 -4.25 -3.38
CA ASP A 282 -10.84 -3.79 -4.71
C ASP A 282 -9.81 -2.84 -5.33
N MET A 283 -9.12 -2.04 -4.51
CA MET A 283 -7.99 -1.24 -4.96
C MET A 283 -6.83 -2.12 -5.48
N LEU A 284 -6.49 -3.20 -4.77
CA LEU A 284 -5.43 -4.14 -5.18
C LEU A 284 -5.76 -4.80 -6.52
N ASP A 285 -7.00 -5.25 -6.70
CA ASP A 285 -7.46 -5.87 -7.95
C ASP A 285 -7.35 -4.86 -9.13
N ARG A 286 -7.74 -3.59 -8.92
CA ARG A 286 -7.60 -2.53 -9.93
C ARG A 286 -6.14 -2.17 -10.22
N TYR A 287 -5.29 -2.13 -9.20
CA TYR A 287 -3.85 -1.89 -9.36
C TYR A 287 -3.22 -2.97 -10.24
N GLU A 288 -3.51 -4.24 -9.97
CA GLU A 288 -3.02 -5.37 -10.76
C GLU A 288 -3.49 -5.27 -12.22
N SER A 289 -4.78 -5.02 -12.41
CA SER A 289 -5.41 -4.85 -13.73
C SER A 289 -4.75 -3.75 -14.57
N LEU A 290 -4.58 -2.55 -13.97
CA LEU A 290 -3.97 -1.41 -14.62
C LEU A 290 -2.47 -1.57 -14.90
N SER A 291 -1.76 -2.31 -14.05
CA SER A 291 -0.31 -2.48 -14.15
C SER A 291 0.11 -3.60 -15.09
N LEU A 292 -0.64 -4.71 -15.13
CA LEU A 292 -0.32 -5.87 -15.97
C LEU A 292 -0.83 -5.74 -17.40
N GLY A 293 -1.82 -4.87 -17.65
CA GLY A 293 -2.34 -4.55 -18.98
C GLY A 293 -2.84 -5.76 -19.79
N LYS A 294 -3.10 -6.91 -19.14
CA LYS A 294 -3.39 -8.19 -19.80
C LYS A 294 -4.75 -8.75 -19.43
N ASP A 295 -5.64 -8.68 -20.41
CA ASP A 295 -7.02 -9.17 -20.38
C ASP A 295 -7.15 -10.72 -20.45
N SER A 296 -6.07 -11.52 -20.44
CA SER A 296 -6.17 -12.95 -20.80
C SER A 296 -5.55 -14.00 -19.87
N MET A 297 -4.98 -13.64 -18.70
CA MET A 297 -4.21 -14.62 -17.89
C MET A 297 -4.68 -14.81 -16.44
N LEU A 298 -5.66 -14.06 -15.97
CA LEU A 298 -6.32 -14.35 -14.69
C LEU A 298 -7.64 -15.06 -15.00
N THR A 299 -7.60 -16.39 -14.93
CA THR A 299 -8.81 -17.17 -14.60
C THR A 299 -9.39 -16.53 -13.35
N GLU A 300 -10.64 -16.10 -13.42
CA GLU A 300 -11.38 -15.48 -12.33
C GLU A 300 -11.03 -16.12 -11.00
N ARG A 301 -10.62 -15.33 -10.00
CA ARG A 301 -10.80 -15.77 -8.62
C ARG A 301 -12.30 -16.00 -8.48
N HIS A 302 -12.68 -17.25 -8.39
CA HIS A 302 -14.05 -17.69 -8.26
C HIS A 302 -14.64 -17.00 -7.01
N ARG A 303 -15.37 -15.90 -7.19
CA ARG A 303 -16.24 -15.37 -6.15
C ARG A 303 -17.47 -16.28 -6.15
N PRO A 304 -17.73 -17.08 -5.10
CA PRO A 304 -18.99 -17.79 -5.03
C PRO A 304 -20.12 -16.76 -4.99
N ALA A 305 -21.11 -16.96 -5.86
CA ALA A 305 -22.26 -16.09 -5.98
C ALA A 305 -23.02 -15.97 -4.64
N PRO A 306 -23.60 -14.79 -4.32
CA PRO A 306 -24.52 -14.68 -3.21
C PRO A 306 -25.81 -15.44 -3.52
N CYS A 307 -26.11 -16.47 -2.71
CA CYS A 307 -27.44 -17.03 -2.56
C CYS A 307 -28.21 -16.30 -1.47
#